data_AF-A0A7L4NRA9-F1
#
_entry.id   AF-A0A7L4NRA9-F1
#
_cell.length_a   1.000
_cell.length_b   1.000
_cell.length_c   1.000
_cell.angle_alpha   90.00
_cell.angle_beta   90.00
_cell.angle_gamma   90.00
#
_symmetry.space_group_name_H-M   'P 1'
#
loop_
_entity.id
_entity.type
_entity.pdbx_description
1 polymer ?
#
loop_
_entity_poly.entity_id
_entity_poly.type
_entity_poly.pdbx_seq_one_letter_code
_entity_poly.pdbx_strand_id
1 'polypeptide(L)'
;QERAQWRGRADRERAAGQGAEAARLRQELEGLLRRRERLDRRLRSLRRFHDYLWAVLAKVGQFQDIPAMLAHFGALVEVWAALAQQAEAKQEQLAQGWAQLQQQQEGAGNELLHTQDELAQLHARLEAAHQAVLQEESHWAQIQSRAAQKTLMLGQIKLAVLNLFQLTTEQLQVPTDVALEDTKAQLEVVSISPGWGDIHVAVASRSLCPQVLLCIQDLAEISTELCPRQPGPCPPHSPSATSMHPLHLGGAGVSPIKE
;
A
#
# COMPACT_ATOMS: atom_id res chain seq x y z
N GLN A 1 16.55 -71.72 110.69
CA GLN A 1 15.69 -71.60 109.49
C GLN A 1 15.99 -70.34 108.66
N GLU A 2 16.35 -69.20 109.27
CA GLU A 2 16.59 -67.92 108.57
C GLU A 2 17.76 -67.94 107.56
N ARG A 3 18.86 -68.65 107.84
CA ARG A 3 20.00 -68.77 106.90
C ARG A 3 19.65 -69.51 105.61
N ALA A 4 18.75 -70.48 105.67
CA ALA A 4 18.25 -71.19 104.48
C ALA A 4 17.32 -70.30 103.64
N GLN A 5 16.51 -69.46 104.30
CA GLN A 5 15.63 -68.50 103.63
C GLN A 5 16.40 -67.36 102.94
N TRP A 6 17.48 -66.86 103.54
CA TRP A 6 18.32 -65.83 102.92
C TRP A 6 19.10 -66.36 101.71
N ARG A 7 19.67 -67.57 101.78
CA ARG A 7 20.30 -68.24 100.62
C ARG A 7 19.30 -68.47 99.49
N GLY A 8 18.10 -68.97 99.82
CA GLY A 8 17.03 -69.12 98.83
C GLY A 8 16.57 -67.81 98.19
N ARG A 9 16.63 -66.67 98.90
CA ARG A 9 16.35 -65.34 98.31
C ARG A 9 17.48 -64.85 97.41
N ALA A 10 18.74 -64.95 97.85
CA ALA A 10 19.90 -64.59 97.03
C ALA A 10 20.03 -65.46 95.77
N ASP A 11 19.65 -66.73 95.85
CA ASP A 11 19.61 -67.63 94.69
C ASP A 11 18.49 -67.23 93.71
N ARG A 12 17.33 -66.79 94.21
CA ARG A 12 16.24 -66.27 93.37
C ARG A 12 16.59 -64.94 92.72
N GLU A 13 17.25 -64.04 93.42
CA GLU A 13 17.71 -62.75 92.86
C GLU A 13 18.77 -62.96 91.78
N ARG A 14 19.71 -63.90 91.98
CA ARG A 14 20.67 -64.31 90.95
C ARG A 14 19.98 -64.96 89.76
N ALA A 15 19.02 -65.85 89.99
CA ALA A 15 18.22 -66.46 88.92
C ALA A 15 17.37 -65.43 88.17
N ALA A 16 16.84 -64.41 88.86
CA ALA A 16 16.08 -63.31 88.25
C ALA A 16 16.99 -62.38 87.42
N GLY A 17 18.19 -62.06 87.92
CA GLY A 17 19.19 -61.27 87.18
C GLY A 17 19.65 -62.00 85.91
N GLN A 18 20.00 -63.28 86.03
CA GLN A 18 20.33 -64.13 84.88
C GLN A 18 19.15 -64.28 83.91
N GLY A 19 17.91 -64.35 84.43
CA GLY A 19 16.70 -64.39 83.62
C GLY A 19 16.44 -63.09 82.85
N ALA A 20 16.68 -61.93 83.47
CA ALA A 20 16.55 -60.62 82.85
C ALA A 20 17.62 -60.38 81.77
N GLU A 21 18.87 -60.76 82.04
CA GLU A 21 19.93 -60.73 81.04
C GLU A 21 19.65 -61.68 79.87
N ALA A 22 19.19 -62.90 80.14
CA ALA A 22 18.78 -63.84 79.10
C ALA A 22 17.61 -63.29 78.26
N ALA A 23 16.65 -62.59 78.88
CA ALA A 23 15.54 -61.94 78.16
C ALA A 23 16.02 -60.78 77.28
N ARG A 24 16.93 -59.93 77.79
CA ARG A 24 17.55 -58.85 77.02
C ARG A 24 18.31 -59.38 75.81
N LEU A 25 19.16 -60.39 75.99
CA LEU A 25 19.91 -61.00 74.89
C LEU A 25 18.98 -61.64 73.86
N ARG A 26 17.87 -62.26 74.29
CA ARG A 26 16.84 -62.79 73.37
C ARG A 26 16.18 -61.68 72.55
N GLN A 27 15.81 -60.56 73.17
CA GLN A 27 15.23 -59.41 72.47
C GLN A 27 16.21 -58.79 71.46
N GLU A 28 17.49 -58.68 71.83
CA GLU A 28 18.56 -58.22 70.93
C GLU A 28 18.74 -59.18 69.75
N LEU A 29 18.75 -60.49 70.00
CA LEU A 29 18.79 -61.52 68.95
C LEU A 29 17.59 -61.43 68.00
N GLU A 30 16.38 -61.27 68.51
CA GLU A 30 15.18 -61.07 67.69
C GLU A 30 15.28 -59.80 66.82
N GLY A 31 15.81 -58.70 67.38
CA GLY A 31 16.06 -57.46 66.65
C GLY A 31 17.05 -57.65 65.49
N LEU A 32 18.16 -58.35 65.75
CA LEU A 32 19.17 -58.68 64.74
C LEU A 32 18.62 -59.60 63.65
N LEU A 33 17.83 -60.61 64.01
CA LEU A 33 17.17 -61.50 63.05
C LEU A 33 16.21 -60.73 62.14
N ARG A 34 15.38 -59.84 62.70
CA ARG A 34 14.50 -58.97 61.90
C ARG A 34 15.28 -58.05 60.95
N ARG A 35 16.43 -57.51 61.39
CA ARG A 35 17.30 -56.68 60.53
C ARG A 35 17.91 -57.49 59.40
N ARG A 36 18.40 -58.71 59.68
CA ARG A 36 18.91 -59.64 58.68
C ARG A 36 17.85 -59.98 57.65
N GLU A 37 16.64 -60.36 58.07
CA GLU A 37 15.54 -60.65 57.15
C GLU A 37 15.21 -59.48 56.24
N ARG A 38 15.20 -58.25 56.78
CA ARG A 38 14.97 -57.03 56.00
C ARG A 38 16.05 -56.83 54.94
N LEU A 39 17.31 -57.07 55.28
CA LEU A 39 18.43 -57.01 54.34
C LEU A 39 18.34 -58.12 53.29
N ASP A 40 18.01 -59.35 53.69
CA ASP A 40 17.83 -60.49 52.78
C ASP A 40 16.70 -60.25 51.78
N ARG A 41 15.61 -59.58 52.19
CA ARG A 41 14.55 -59.16 51.26
C ARG A 41 15.07 -58.13 50.25
N ARG A 42 15.84 -57.13 50.71
CA ARG A 42 16.44 -56.10 49.82
C ARG A 42 17.46 -56.68 48.85
N LEU A 43 18.31 -57.59 49.30
CA LEU A 43 19.27 -58.28 48.45
C LEU A 43 18.56 -59.14 47.40
N ARG A 44 17.52 -59.87 47.79
CA ARG A 44 16.69 -60.63 46.84
C ARG A 44 16.04 -59.75 45.78
N SER A 45 15.58 -58.55 46.13
CA SER A 45 15.04 -57.61 45.14
C SER A 45 16.14 -57.06 44.21
N LEU A 46 17.31 -56.72 44.74
CA LEU A 46 18.43 -56.19 43.94
C LEU A 46 19.05 -57.23 43.01
N ARG A 47 19.01 -58.51 43.39
CA ARG A 47 19.55 -59.61 42.60
C ARG A 47 18.91 -59.69 41.21
N ARG A 48 17.59 -59.49 41.10
CA ARG A 48 16.89 -59.48 39.80
C ARG A 48 17.44 -58.43 38.84
N PHE A 49 17.77 -57.24 39.36
CA PHE A 49 18.35 -56.17 38.57
C PHE A 49 19.80 -56.48 38.19
N HIS A 50 20.57 -57.05 39.12
CA HIS A 50 21.93 -57.49 38.84
C HIS A 50 21.95 -58.56 37.74
N ASP A 51 21.09 -59.58 37.82
CA ASP A 51 20.99 -60.66 36.83
C ASP A 51 20.60 -60.11 35.44
N TYR A 52 19.69 -59.14 35.39
CA TYR A 52 19.33 -58.43 34.15
C TYR A 52 20.53 -57.64 33.58
N LEU A 53 21.22 -56.85 34.40
CA LEU A 53 22.38 -56.07 33.96
C LEU A 53 23.52 -56.98 33.50
N TRP A 54 23.72 -58.13 34.13
CA TRP A 54 24.65 -59.14 33.66
C TRP A 54 24.22 -59.73 32.32
N ALA A 55 22.95 -60.07 32.13
CA ALA A 55 22.47 -60.58 30.85
C ALA A 55 22.67 -59.55 29.71
N VAL A 56 22.46 -58.26 29.99
CA VAL A 56 22.73 -57.18 29.01
C VAL A 56 24.22 -57.06 28.74
N LEU A 57 25.06 -57.04 29.77
CA LEU A 57 26.52 -56.97 29.64
C LEU A 57 27.07 -58.13 28.79
N ALA A 58 26.59 -59.35 29.03
CA ALA A 58 26.94 -60.54 28.26
C ALA A 58 26.49 -60.47 26.79
N LYS A 59 25.32 -59.88 26.52
CA LYS A 59 24.83 -59.69 25.14
C LYS A 59 25.60 -58.62 24.38
N VAL A 60 25.93 -57.52 25.04
CA VAL A 60 26.62 -56.39 24.41
C VAL A 60 28.10 -56.72 24.19
N GLY A 61 28.74 -57.44 25.11
CA GLY A 61 30.08 -58.00 24.94
C GLY A 61 31.23 -56.98 24.81
N GLN A 62 30.94 -55.68 24.92
CA GLN A 62 31.90 -54.58 24.69
C GLN A 62 32.46 -53.97 25.98
N PHE A 63 31.89 -54.28 27.15
CA PHE A 63 32.27 -53.67 28.43
C PHE A 63 32.86 -54.71 29.39
N GLN A 64 33.80 -54.27 30.23
CA GLN A 64 34.47 -55.12 31.21
C GLN A 64 33.57 -55.44 32.41
N ASP A 65 32.79 -54.47 32.88
CA ASP A 65 31.92 -54.60 34.04
C ASP A 65 30.65 -53.73 33.92
N ILE A 66 29.69 -53.98 34.83
CA ILE A 66 28.41 -53.27 34.87
C ILE A 66 28.60 -51.75 35.12
N PRO A 67 29.49 -51.30 36.04
CA PRO A 67 29.78 -49.89 36.21
C PRO A 67 30.30 -49.18 34.96
N ALA A 68 31.25 -49.76 34.21
CA ALA A 68 31.74 -49.16 32.97
C ALA A 68 30.63 -49.06 31.91
N MET A 69 29.79 -50.10 31.79
CA MET A 69 28.63 -50.08 30.91
C MET A 69 27.65 -48.95 31.28
N LEU A 70 27.31 -48.82 32.56
CA LEU A 70 26.41 -47.77 33.04
C LEU A 70 27.00 -46.37 32.87
N ALA A 71 28.31 -46.20 33.08
CA ALA A 71 29.00 -44.93 32.85
C ALA A 71 28.96 -44.53 31.37
N HIS A 72 29.16 -45.49 30.45
CA HIS A 72 29.03 -45.24 29.02
C HIS A 72 27.61 -44.82 28.63
N PHE A 73 26.58 -45.55 29.09
CA PHE A 73 25.20 -45.17 28.82
C PHE A 73 24.81 -43.83 29.45
N GLY A 74 25.33 -43.52 30.65
CA GLY A 74 25.18 -42.22 31.28
C GLY A 74 25.76 -41.11 30.40
N ALA A 75 27.02 -41.25 29.98
CA ALA A 75 27.66 -40.30 29.06
C ALA A 75 26.90 -40.16 27.74
N LEU A 76 26.36 -41.27 27.21
CA LEU A 76 25.57 -41.27 25.99
C LEU A 76 24.28 -40.46 26.18
N VAL A 77 23.57 -40.61 27.29
CA VAL A 77 22.37 -39.82 27.62
C VAL A 77 22.69 -38.33 27.71
N GLU A 78 23.81 -37.96 28.33
CA GLU A 78 24.26 -36.56 28.38
C GLU A 78 24.54 -36.01 26.97
N VAL A 79 25.19 -36.80 26.11
CA VAL A 79 25.43 -36.44 24.71
C VAL A 79 24.11 -36.28 23.95
N TRP A 80 23.13 -37.18 24.15
CA TRP A 80 21.80 -37.05 23.54
C TRP A 80 21.10 -35.77 23.98
N ALA A 81 21.17 -35.43 25.27
CA ALA A 81 20.59 -34.19 25.79
C ALA A 81 21.24 -32.95 25.17
N ALA A 82 22.57 -32.93 25.08
CA ALA A 82 23.31 -31.83 24.44
C ALA A 82 22.96 -31.68 22.96
N LEU A 83 22.85 -32.79 22.22
CA LEU A 83 22.46 -32.78 20.80
C LEU A 83 21.01 -32.30 20.62
N ALA A 84 20.09 -32.70 21.49
CA ALA A 84 18.71 -32.24 21.47
C ALA A 84 18.63 -30.72 21.67
N GLN A 85 19.33 -30.19 22.68
CA GLN A 85 19.41 -28.75 22.92
C GLN A 85 20.02 -27.99 21.73
N GLN A 86 21.06 -28.55 21.12
CA GLN A 86 21.67 -27.94 19.94
C GLN A 86 20.72 -27.95 18.73
N ALA A 87 19.92 -29.00 18.57
CA ALA A 87 18.92 -29.10 17.50
C ALA A 87 17.80 -28.07 17.70
N GLU A 88 17.30 -27.91 18.92
CA GLU A 88 16.32 -26.87 19.29
C GLU A 88 16.87 -25.47 19.04
N ALA A 89 18.09 -25.18 19.51
CA ALA A 89 18.73 -23.89 19.28
C ALA A 89 18.91 -23.59 17.78
N LYS A 90 19.27 -24.58 16.96
CA LYS A 90 19.35 -24.43 15.50
C LYS A 90 17.98 -24.19 14.87
N GLN A 91 16.94 -24.89 15.32
CA GLN A 91 15.58 -24.65 14.85
C GLN A 91 15.11 -23.23 15.19
N GLU A 92 15.42 -22.75 16.38
CA GLU A 92 15.07 -21.40 16.79
C GLU A 92 15.82 -20.34 15.97
N GLN A 93 17.11 -20.56 15.69
CA GLN A 93 17.87 -19.71 14.77
C GLN A 93 17.28 -19.69 13.36
N LEU A 94 16.86 -20.85 12.84
CA LEU A 94 16.18 -20.92 11.55
C LEU A 94 14.84 -20.18 11.58
N ALA A 95 14.03 -20.37 12.63
CA ALA A 95 12.75 -19.68 12.78
C ALA A 95 12.93 -18.16 12.87
N GLN A 96 13.94 -17.69 13.61
CA GLN A 96 14.31 -16.27 13.67
C GLN A 96 14.76 -15.75 12.29
N GLY A 97 15.59 -16.51 11.57
CA GLY A 97 16.01 -16.16 10.21
C GLY A 97 14.83 -16.07 9.23
N TRP A 98 13.89 -17.01 9.29
CA TRP A 98 12.66 -16.95 8.50
C TRP A 98 11.78 -15.76 8.86
N ALA A 99 11.62 -15.46 10.15
CA ALA A 99 10.87 -14.29 10.61
C ALA A 99 11.50 -12.98 10.12
N GLN A 100 12.83 -12.86 10.16
CA GLN A 100 13.55 -11.69 9.63
C GLN A 100 13.39 -11.56 8.12
N LEU A 101 13.50 -12.67 7.36
CA LEU A 101 13.30 -12.66 5.93
C LEU A 101 11.86 -12.24 5.58
N GLN A 102 10.87 -12.76 6.31
CA GLN A 102 9.46 -12.40 6.12
C GLN A 102 9.24 -10.92 6.37
N GLN A 103 9.77 -10.38 7.47
CA GLN A 103 9.68 -8.95 7.80
C GLN A 103 10.36 -8.08 6.73
N GLN A 104 11.52 -8.51 6.21
CA GLN A 104 12.20 -7.80 5.12
C GLN A 104 11.39 -7.82 3.82
N GLN A 105 10.77 -8.94 3.47
CA GLN A 105 9.91 -9.03 2.29
C GLN A 105 8.65 -8.18 2.42
N GLU A 106 8.02 -8.17 3.60
CA GLU A 106 6.88 -7.31 3.88
C GLU A 106 7.26 -5.83 3.84
N GLY A 107 8.41 -5.47 4.41
CA GLY A 107 8.96 -4.11 4.33
C GLY A 107 9.22 -3.67 2.89
N ALA A 108 9.94 -4.48 2.12
CA ALA A 108 10.22 -4.20 0.71
C ALA A 108 8.94 -4.16 -0.15
N GLY A 109 7.97 -5.03 0.15
CA GLY A 109 6.66 -5.03 -0.50
C GLY A 109 5.88 -3.75 -0.24
N ASN A 110 5.87 -3.27 1.00
CA ASN A 110 5.21 -2.02 1.36
C ASN A 110 5.88 -0.80 0.73
N GLU A 111 7.21 -0.76 0.69
CA GLU A 111 7.96 0.29 -0.01
C GLU A 111 7.66 0.28 -1.52
N LEU A 112 7.64 -0.91 -2.14
CA LEU A 112 7.27 -1.04 -3.56
C LEU A 112 5.86 -0.53 -3.83
N LEU A 113 4.87 -0.91 -3.02
CA LEU A 113 3.50 -0.43 -3.15
C LEU A 113 3.44 1.10 -2.99
N HIS A 114 4.15 1.67 -2.00
CA HIS A 114 4.20 3.11 -1.81
C HIS A 114 4.77 3.84 -3.02
N THR A 115 5.90 3.37 -3.57
CA THR A 115 6.48 3.95 -4.79
C THR A 115 5.56 3.80 -6.01
N GLN A 116 4.82 2.70 -6.12
CA GLN A 116 3.84 2.52 -7.19
C GLN A 116 2.67 3.50 -7.06
N ASP A 117 2.17 3.72 -5.85
CA ASP A 117 1.12 4.71 -5.59
C ASP A 117 1.61 6.14 -5.92
N GLU A 118 2.83 6.49 -5.55
CA GLU A 118 3.44 7.78 -5.91
C GLU A 118 3.57 7.95 -7.42
N LEU A 119 4.05 6.91 -8.13
CA LEU A 119 4.14 6.91 -9.59
C LEU A 119 2.76 7.07 -10.24
N ALA A 120 1.74 6.38 -9.74
CA ALA A 120 0.38 6.50 -10.24
C ALA A 120 -0.18 7.92 -10.04
N GLN A 121 0.08 8.54 -8.88
CA GLN A 121 -0.33 9.92 -8.61
C GLN A 121 0.40 10.92 -9.52
N LEU A 122 1.70 10.75 -9.73
CA LEU A 122 2.48 11.61 -10.62
C LEU A 122 2.01 11.46 -12.08
N HIS A 123 1.75 10.24 -12.52
CA HIS A 123 1.23 9.98 -13.86
C HIS A 123 -0.16 10.63 -14.06
N ALA A 124 -1.06 10.49 -13.08
CA ALA A 124 -2.38 11.14 -13.14
C ALA A 124 -2.27 12.68 -13.21
N ARG A 125 -1.33 13.28 -12.48
CA ARG A 125 -1.07 14.74 -12.55
C ARG A 125 -0.53 15.16 -13.91
N LEU A 126 0.37 14.36 -14.48
CA LEU A 126 0.92 14.61 -15.82
C LEU A 126 -0.17 14.53 -16.89
N GLU A 127 -1.02 13.51 -16.84
CA GLU A 127 -2.15 13.37 -17.78
C GLU A 127 -3.16 14.52 -17.62
N ALA A 128 -3.47 14.94 -16.40
CA ALA A 128 -4.33 16.09 -16.16
C ALA A 128 -3.74 17.39 -16.74
N ALA A 129 -2.42 17.59 -16.57
CA ALA A 129 -1.73 18.75 -17.15
C ALA A 129 -1.71 18.71 -18.68
N HIS A 130 -1.46 17.54 -19.28
CA HIS A 130 -1.54 17.37 -20.74
C HIS A 130 -2.95 17.66 -21.27
N GLN A 131 -3.99 17.17 -20.60
CA GLN A 131 -5.37 17.46 -20.99
C GLN A 131 -5.69 18.97 -20.91
N ALA A 132 -5.21 19.66 -19.88
CA ALA A 132 -5.38 21.11 -19.76
C ALA A 132 -4.66 21.87 -20.89
N VAL A 133 -3.43 21.48 -21.23
CA VAL A 133 -2.68 22.06 -22.35
C VAL A 133 -3.41 21.84 -23.67
N LEU A 134 -3.87 20.61 -23.95
CA LEU A 134 -4.62 20.31 -25.17
C LEU A 134 -5.92 21.12 -25.28
N GLN A 135 -6.61 21.36 -24.16
CA GLN A 135 -7.80 22.21 -24.14
C GLN A 135 -7.45 23.65 -24.51
N GLU A 136 -6.42 24.22 -23.90
CA GLU A 136 -5.96 25.58 -24.21
C GLU A 136 -5.45 25.71 -25.65
N GLU A 137 -4.71 24.73 -26.16
CA GLU A 137 -4.27 24.70 -27.57
C GLU A 137 -5.47 24.66 -28.52
N SER A 138 -6.49 23.87 -28.21
CA SER A 138 -7.71 23.80 -29.02
C SER A 138 -8.47 25.12 -29.01
N HIS A 139 -8.54 25.79 -27.85
CA HIS A 139 -9.17 27.10 -27.71
C HIS A 139 -8.39 28.18 -28.47
N TRP A 140 -7.05 28.16 -28.37
CA TRP A 140 -6.18 29.06 -29.12
C TRP A 140 -6.32 28.87 -30.64
N ALA A 141 -6.37 27.62 -31.11
CA ALA A 141 -6.59 27.31 -32.53
C ALA A 141 -7.94 27.85 -33.04
N GLN A 142 -9.00 27.76 -32.23
CA GLN A 142 -10.31 28.34 -32.57
C GLN A 142 -10.25 29.87 -32.66
N ILE A 143 -9.58 30.53 -31.72
CA ILE A 143 -9.36 31.99 -31.78
C ILE A 143 -8.61 32.37 -33.05
N GLN A 144 -7.52 31.65 -33.36
CA GLN A 144 -6.71 31.91 -34.54
C GLN A 144 -7.51 31.72 -35.83
N SER A 145 -8.28 30.64 -35.94
CA SER A 145 -9.16 30.37 -37.09
C SER A 145 -10.18 31.49 -37.27
N ARG A 146 -10.82 31.93 -36.19
CA ARG A 146 -11.79 33.04 -36.22
C ARG A 146 -11.14 34.37 -36.59
N ALA A 147 -9.92 34.63 -36.11
CA ALA A 147 -9.17 35.83 -36.47
C ALA A 147 -8.79 35.82 -37.96
N ALA A 148 -8.34 34.67 -38.49
CA ALA A 148 -8.05 34.50 -39.91
C ALA A 148 -9.30 34.73 -40.78
N GLN A 149 -10.45 34.15 -40.40
CA GLN A 149 -11.72 34.36 -41.10
C GLN A 149 -12.12 35.84 -41.10
N LYS A 150 -12.05 36.53 -39.96
CA LYS A 150 -12.35 37.97 -39.88
C LYS A 150 -11.39 38.83 -40.69
N THR A 151 -10.11 38.44 -40.73
CA THR A 151 -9.09 39.15 -41.53
C THR A 151 -9.35 38.98 -43.02
N LEU A 152 -9.74 37.77 -43.44
CA LEU A 152 -10.15 37.50 -44.82
C LEU A 152 -11.39 38.32 -45.20
N MET A 153 -12.43 38.32 -44.38
CA MET A 153 -13.64 39.13 -44.59
C MET A 153 -13.31 40.63 -44.69
N LEU A 154 -12.45 41.13 -43.81
CA LEU A 154 -12.00 42.53 -43.88
C LEU A 154 -11.27 42.82 -45.20
N GLY A 155 -10.40 41.90 -45.64
CA GLY A 155 -9.71 42.00 -46.93
C GLY A 155 -10.68 42.01 -48.12
N GLN A 156 -11.70 41.15 -48.10
CA GLN A 156 -12.75 41.10 -49.12
C GLN A 156 -13.57 42.40 -49.14
N ILE A 157 -13.96 42.93 -47.98
CA ILE A 157 -14.65 44.23 -47.88
C ILE A 157 -13.77 45.34 -48.46
N LYS A 158 -12.50 45.42 -48.05
CA LYS A 158 -11.56 46.43 -48.57
C LYS A 158 -11.46 46.37 -50.08
N LEU A 159 -11.32 45.17 -50.65
CA LEU A 159 -11.22 44.97 -52.09
C LEU A 159 -12.52 45.36 -52.82
N ALA A 160 -13.68 44.95 -52.29
CA ALA A 160 -14.97 45.30 -52.87
C ALA A 160 -15.22 46.82 -52.84
N VAL A 161 -14.90 47.49 -51.72
CA VAL A 161 -15.00 48.96 -51.60
C VAL A 161 -14.06 49.66 -52.58
N LEU A 162 -12.81 49.21 -52.69
CA LEU A 162 -11.85 49.78 -53.63
C LEU A 162 -12.32 49.60 -55.08
N ASN A 163 -12.80 48.40 -55.44
CA ASN A 163 -13.34 48.13 -56.77
C ASN A 163 -14.53 49.06 -57.09
N LEU A 164 -15.46 49.24 -56.14
CA LEU A 164 -16.59 50.16 -56.30
C LEU A 164 -16.14 51.62 -56.42
N PHE A 165 -15.17 52.05 -55.61
CA PHE A 165 -14.59 53.39 -55.69
C PHE A 165 -13.97 53.64 -57.07
N GLN A 166 -13.11 52.74 -57.56
CA GLN A 166 -12.50 52.83 -58.89
C GLN A 166 -13.56 52.96 -59.99
N LEU A 167 -14.58 52.10 -59.97
CA LEU A 167 -15.70 52.17 -60.91
C LEU A 167 -16.43 53.53 -60.86
N THR A 168 -16.70 54.07 -59.67
CA THR A 168 -17.33 55.38 -59.54
C THR A 168 -16.46 56.51 -60.06
N THR A 169 -15.14 56.46 -59.81
CA THR A 169 -14.20 57.47 -60.34
C THR A 169 -14.04 57.38 -61.86
N GLU A 170 -14.09 56.18 -62.45
CA GLU A 170 -13.99 55.95 -63.89
C GLU A 170 -15.28 56.35 -64.63
N GLN A 171 -16.47 56.01 -64.10
CA GLN A 171 -17.76 56.27 -64.75
C GLN A 171 -18.27 57.70 -64.56
N LEU A 172 -18.06 58.30 -63.37
CA LEU A 172 -18.55 59.65 -63.06
C LEU A 172 -17.49 60.75 -63.23
N GLN A 173 -16.26 60.42 -63.68
CA GLN A 173 -15.14 61.35 -63.84
C GLN A 173 -14.93 62.27 -62.63
N VAL A 174 -15.04 61.74 -61.40
CA VAL A 174 -14.77 62.49 -60.18
C VAL A 174 -13.29 62.31 -59.81
N PRO A 175 -12.40 63.30 -60.05
CA PRO A 175 -11.00 63.20 -59.64
C PRO A 175 -10.93 63.44 -58.13
N THR A 176 -10.70 62.36 -57.38
CA THR A 176 -10.57 62.43 -55.92
C THR A 176 -9.24 61.79 -55.53
N ASP A 177 -8.33 62.59 -54.98
CA ASP A 177 -7.03 62.16 -54.44
C ASP A 177 -7.24 61.47 -53.09
N VAL A 178 -7.78 60.25 -53.12
CA VAL A 178 -8.02 59.42 -51.94
C VAL A 178 -6.98 58.31 -51.90
N ALA A 179 -6.34 58.14 -50.75
CA ALA A 179 -5.33 57.12 -50.55
C ALA A 179 -5.91 55.70 -50.75
N LEU A 180 -5.12 54.82 -51.39
CA LEU A 180 -5.53 53.45 -51.72
C LEU A 180 -5.87 52.60 -50.47
N GLU A 181 -5.25 52.91 -49.33
CA GLU A 181 -5.44 52.20 -48.06
C GLU A 181 -6.58 52.78 -47.18
N ASP A 182 -7.12 53.95 -47.53
CA ASP A 182 -8.17 54.60 -46.75
C ASP A 182 -9.55 54.14 -47.21
N THR A 183 -9.91 52.92 -46.79
CA THR A 183 -11.20 52.29 -47.09
C THR A 183 -12.38 53.14 -46.62
N LYS A 184 -12.22 53.92 -45.55
CA LYS A 184 -13.30 54.76 -45.02
C LYS A 184 -13.57 55.94 -45.95
N ALA A 185 -12.52 56.66 -46.35
CA ALA A 185 -12.65 57.77 -47.29
C ALA A 185 -13.19 57.30 -48.66
N GLN A 186 -12.77 56.13 -49.14
CA GLN A 186 -13.30 55.51 -50.36
C GLN A 186 -14.81 55.24 -50.24
N LEU A 187 -15.26 54.67 -49.11
CA LEU A 187 -16.68 54.41 -48.86
C LEU A 187 -17.51 55.70 -48.76
N GLU A 188 -16.95 56.77 -48.20
CA GLU A 188 -17.60 58.07 -48.11
C GLU A 188 -17.81 58.68 -49.50
N VAL A 189 -16.82 58.62 -50.40
CA VAL A 189 -16.97 59.09 -51.80
C VAL A 189 -18.03 58.28 -52.55
N VAL A 190 -17.97 56.95 -52.39
CA VAL A 190 -18.98 56.03 -52.93
C VAL A 190 -20.39 56.40 -52.41
N SER A 191 -20.53 56.74 -51.13
CA SER A 191 -21.84 57.05 -50.52
C SER A 191 -22.39 58.44 -50.89
N ILE A 192 -21.52 59.42 -51.18
CA ILE A 192 -21.90 60.82 -51.43
C ILE A 192 -22.16 61.10 -52.93
N SER A 193 -21.64 60.26 -53.83
CA SER A 193 -21.80 60.46 -55.28
C SER A 193 -23.30 60.52 -55.67
N PRO A 194 -23.79 61.61 -56.31
CA PRO A 194 -25.22 61.87 -56.56
C PRO A 194 -25.95 60.88 -57.50
N GLY A 195 -25.31 59.82 -57.96
CA GLY A 195 -25.88 58.84 -58.90
C GLY A 195 -26.29 57.49 -58.30
N TRP A 196 -26.05 57.23 -57.01
CA TRP A 196 -26.35 55.92 -56.42
C TRP A 196 -27.84 55.57 -56.35
N GLY A 197 -28.72 56.58 -56.38
CA GLY A 197 -30.17 56.37 -56.55
C GLY A 197 -30.53 55.78 -57.93
N ASP A 198 -29.78 56.11 -58.97
CA ASP A 198 -29.99 55.62 -60.34
C ASP A 198 -29.26 54.30 -60.62
N ILE A 199 -28.29 53.92 -59.78
CA ILE A 199 -27.63 52.61 -59.87
C ILE A 199 -28.63 51.47 -59.59
N HIS A 200 -29.62 51.64 -58.72
CA HIS A 200 -30.71 50.65 -58.59
C HIS A 200 -31.48 50.43 -59.91
N VAL A 201 -31.61 51.48 -60.74
CA VAL A 201 -32.22 51.41 -62.07
C VAL A 201 -31.25 50.80 -63.10
N ALA A 202 -29.95 51.06 -63.00
CA ALA A 202 -28.90 50.42 -63.80
C ALA A 202 -28.69 48.91 -63.48
N VAL A 203 -28.79 48.53 -62.19
CA VAL A 203 -28.85 47.14 -61.68
C VAL A 203 -30.07 46.42 -62.28
N ALA A 204 -31.24 47.09 -62.30
CA ALA A 204 -32.47 46.53 -62.85
C ALA A 204 -32.48 46.44 -64.40
N SER A 205 -31.67 47.23 -65.09
CA SER A 205 -31.61 47.32 -66.56
C SER A 205 -30.44 46.57 -67.22
N ARG A 206 -29.72 45.71 -66.47
CA ARG A 206 -28.58 44.89 -66.95
C ARG A 206 -27.38 45.69 -67.50
N SER A 207 -27.16 46.94 -67.10
CA SER A 207 -26.04 47.75 -67.60
C SER A 207 -24.87 47.92 -66.62
N LEU A 208 -24.75 47.06 -65.62
CA LEU A 208 -23.56 47.02 -64.78
C LEU A 208 -22.63 45.91 -65.27
N CYS A 209 -21.34 46.21 -65.31
CA CYS A 209 -20.33 45.22 -65.65
C CYS A 209 -20.45 44.03 -64.68
N PRO A 210 -20.30 42.76 -65.12
CA PRO A 210 -20.45 41.59 -64.26
C PRO A 210 -19.64 41.64 -62.95
N GLN A 211 -18.48 42.32 -62.95
CA GLN A 211 -17.69 42.56 -61.75
C GLN A 211 -18.42 43.37 -60.67
N VAL A 212 -19.28 44.34 -61.03
CA VAL A 212 -19.98 45.19 -60.06
C VAL A 212 -21.09 44.43 -59.35
N LEU A 213 -21.80 43.60 -60.11
CA LEU A 213 -22.82 42.70 -59.56
C LEU A 213 -22.19 41.71 -58.59
N LEU A 214 -21.02 41.15 -58.95
CA LEU A 214 -20.24 40.30 -58.05
C LEU A 214 -19.85 41.03 -56.75
N CYS A 215 -19.30 42.24 -56.84
CA CYS A 215 -18.86 42.99 -55.65
C CYS A 215 -20.02 43.36 -54.70
N ILE A 216 -21.19 43.70 -55.24
CA ILE A 216 -22.39 43.99 -54.43
C ILE A 216 -22.92 42.71 -53.78
N GLN A 217 -22.89 41.59 -54.50
CA GLN A 217 -23.34 40.30 -54.02
C GLN A 217 -22.39 39.75 -52.94
N ASP A 218 -21.08 39.87 -53.13
CA ASP A 218 -20.03 39.55 -52.16
C ASP A 218 -20.21 40.38 -50.87
N LEU A 219 -20.44 41.70 -50.98
CA LEU A 219 -20.70 42.56 -49.81
C LEU A 219 -22.01 42.20 -49.09
N ALA A 220 -23.06 41.85 -49.83
CA ALA A 220 -24.32 41.39 -49.23
C ALA A 220 -24.14 40.06 -48.50
N GLU A 221 -23.42 39.09 -49.09
CA GLU A 221 -23.12 37.81 -48.45
C GLU A 221 -22.28 38.00 -47.18
N ILE A 222 -21.19 38.79 -47.25
CA ILE A 222 -20.35 39.12 -46.09
C ILE A 222 -21.14 39.84 -44.99
N SER A 223 -22.07 40.74 -45.35
CA SER A 223 -22.92 41.44 -44.39
C SER A 223 -23.87 40.50 -43.62
N THR A 224 -24.32 39.41 -44.26
CA THR A 224 -25.16 38.39 -43.62
C THR A 224 -24.36 37.46 -42.70
N GLU A 225 -23.09 37.18 -43.00
CA GLU A 225 -22.18 36.45 -42.11
C GLU A 225 -21.69 37.29 -40.91
N LEU A 226 -21.57 38.61 -41.06
CA LEU A 226 -21.16 39.52 -39.98
C LEU A 226 -22.27 39.81 -38.96
N CYS A 227 -23.53 39.53 -39.29
CA CYS A 227 -24.63 39.62 -38.33
C CYS A 227 -24.47 38.53 -37.26
N PRO A 228 -24.39 38.88 -35.96
CA PRO A 228 -24.17 37.90 -34.91
C PRO A 228 -25.34 36.91 -34.88
N ARG A 229 -25.08 35.64 -35.19
CA ARG A 229 -26.01 34.57 -34.80
C ARG A 229 -26.11 34.59 -33.28
N GLN A 230 -27.34 34.77 -32.77
CA GLN A 230 -27.60 34.78 -31.34
C GLN A 230 -26.98 33.54 -30.68
N PRO A 231 -26.36 33.67 -29.50
CA PRO A 231 -25.93 32.52 -28.74
C PRO A 231 -27.17 31.66 -28.44
N GLY A 232 -27.18 30.43 -28.95
CA GLY A 232 -28.22 29.45 -28.65
C GLY A 232 -28.32 29.22 -27.14
N PRO A 233 -29.49 28.81 -26.64
CA PRO A 233 -29.73 28.62 -25.22
C PRO A 233 -28.72 27.63 -24.64
N CYS A 234 -28.11 28.01 -23.51
CA CYS A 234 -27.21 27.16 -22.75
C CYS A 234 -27.86 25.79 -22.47
N PRO A 235 -27.14 24.67 -22.60
CA PRO A 235 -27.66 23.38 -22.16
C PRO A 235 -27.93 23.43 -20.64
N PRO A 236 -28.96 22.73 -20.14
CA PRO A 236 -29.29 22.75 -18.74
C PRO A 236 -28.12 22.22 -17.90
N HIS A 237 -27.78 22.96 -16.86
CA HIS A 237 -26.86 22.52 -15.83
C HIS A 237 -27.36 21.20 -15.23
N SER A 238 -26.59 20.13 -15.43
CA SER A 238 -26.70 18.91 -14.63
C SER A 238 -26.41 19.28 -13.16
N PRO A 239 -27.21 18.79 -12.20
CA PRO A 239 -27.04 19.17 -10.81
C PRO A 239 -25.70 18.66 -10.29
N SER A 240 -24.96 19.59 -9.68
CA SER A 240 -23.73 19.33 -8.95
C SER A 240 -23.95 18.21 -7.94
N ALA A 241 -23.13 17.15 -8.05
CA ALA A 241 -23.04 16.13 -7.03
C ALA A 241 -22.66 16.78 -5.70
N THR A 242 -23.55 16.55 -4.74
CA THR A 242 -23.50 16.81 -3.32
C THR A 242 -22.08 16.88 -2.76
N SER A 243 -21.76 18.06 -2.24
CA SER A 243 -20.75 18.28 -1.20
C SER A 243 -20.95 17.28 -0.06
N MET A 244 -20.04 16.31 0.05
CA MET A 244 -19.88 15.53 1.27
C MET A 244 -19.13 16.40 2.28
N HIS A 245 -19.87 16.94 3.24
CA HIS A 245 -19.31 17.46 4.48
C HIS A 245 -18.57 16.33 5.23
N PRO A 246 -17.34 16.58 5.74
CA PRO A 246 -16.77 15.75 6.78
C PRO A 246 -17.50 16.02 8.10
N LEU A 247 -18.09 14.96 8.67
CA LEU A 247 -18.59 14.98 10.03
C LEU A 247 -17.42 15.14 11.00
N HIS A 248 -17.38 16.30 11.66
CA HIS A 248 -16.70 16.47 12.93
C HIS A 248 -17.33 15.51 13.96
N LEU A 249 -16.59 14.48 14.33
CA LEU A 249 -16.77 13.77 15.60
C LEU A 249 -15.60 14.18 16.50
N GLY A 250 -15.89 15.14 17.38
CA GLY A 250 -15.02 15.49 18.49
C GLY A 250 -15.17 14.53 19.65
N GLY A 251 -14.04 14.12 20.21
CA GLY A 251 -13.81 14.16 21.66
C GLY A 251 -14.10 12.90 22.48
N ALA A 252 -13.03 12.14 22.77
CA ALA A 252 -12.67 11.55 24.07
C ALA A 252 -11.51 10.55 23.81
N GLY A 253 -10.39 10.51 24.51
CA GLY A 253 -9.83 11.26 25.62
C GLY A 253 -8.43 10.68 25.82
N VAL A 254 -7.40 11.51 25.77
CA VAL A 254 -6.05 11.13 26.21
C VAL A 254 -5.93 11.57 27.65
N SER A 255 -5.71 10.63 28.56
CA SER A 255 -5.08 10.89 29.86
C SER A 255 -3.68 10.29 29.85
N PRO A 256 -2.66 11.00 30.36
CA PRO A 256 -1.31 10.48 30.47
C PRO A 256 -1.16 9.74 31.80
N ILE A 257 -0.42 8.64 31.80
CA ILE A 257 0.19 8.13 33.03
C ILE A 257 1.70 8.18 32.84
N LYS A 258 2.32 9.12 33.57
CA LYS A 258 3.71 9.06 34.01
C LYS A 258 3.70 8.48 35.43
N GLU A 259 4.35 7.34 35.59
CA GLU A 259 5.42 7.03 36.56
C GLU A 259 5.75 5.53 36.48
#